data_AF-A0A975IRM1-F1
#
_entry.id   AF-A0A975IRM1-F1
#
_cell.length_a   1.000
_cell.length_b   1.000
_cell.length_c   1.000
_cell.angle_alpha   90.00
_cell.angle_beta   90.00
_cell.angle_gamma   90.00
#
_symmetry.space_group_name_H-M   'P 1'
#
loop_
_entity.id
_entity.type
_entity.pdbx_description
1 polymer ?
#
loop_
_entity_poly.entity_id
_entity_poly.type
_entity_poly.pdbx_seq_one_letter_code
_entity_poly.pdbx_strand_id
1 'polypeptide(L)'
;MAEAPATGQIPNVLATLLADFAGRPWVLEPAGTASREWAMQLCRGAGFEPDVRFETADLMAHIRLIRSGNAVGLLPDLVWAGEEPSVRLAPLPGDPQREVFSSARLPSASRPAVVAVRDALARAAAASFPAGLGATGTLDGGRPRG
;
A
#
# COMPACT_ATOMS: atom_id res chain seq x y z
N MET A 1 -0.31 -2.63 7.98
CA MET A 1 -1.64 -2.70 8.65
C MET A 1 -1.95 -1.35 9.26
N ALA A 2 -3.19 -0.86 9.20
CA ALA A 2 -3.57 0.45 9.72
C ALA A 2 -4.75 0.37 10.72
N GLU A 3 -4.68 1.16 11.78
CA GLU A 3 -5.70 1.27 12.83
C GLU A 3 -5.77 2.68 13.43
N ALA A 4 -6.86 3.02 14.14
CA ALA A 4 -7.05 4.34 14.74
C ALA A 4 -5.89 4.79 15.67
N PRO A 5 -5.57 6.09 15.72
CA PRO A 5 -4.57 6.62 16.66
C PRO A 5 -4.98 6.33 18.12
N ALA A 6 -4.01 5.98 18.98
CA ALA A 6 -4.28 5.71 20.40
C ALA A 6 -4.44 7.02 21.18
N THR A 7 -5.43 7.08 22.08
CA THR A 7 -5.51 8.15 23.10
C THR A 7 -4.88 7.61 24.38
N GLY A 8 -3.65 8.04 24.71
CA GLY A 8 -2.95 7.66 25.94
C GLY A 8 -1.59 6.98 25.71
N GLN A 9 -0.64 7.33 26.59
CA GLN A 9 0.79 7.02 26.59
C GLN A 9 1.13 5.58 26.19
N ILE A 10 2.03 5.44 25.21
CA ILE A 10 2.47 4.16 24.62
C ILE A 10 3.42 3.46 25.61
N PRO A 11 3.04 2.35 26.26
CA PRO A 11 4.02 1.47 26.84
C PRO A 11 4.77 0.79 25.69
N ASN A 12 6.05 0.51 25.89
CA ASN A 12 6.84 -0.32 24.99
C ASN A 12 6.23 -1.74 24.93
N VAL A 13 5.30 -1.99 24.00
CA VAL A 13 4.51 -3.23 23.93
C VAL A 13 4.92 -4.02 22.70
N LEU A 14 5.17 -5.32 22.91
CA LEU A 14 5.35 -6.41 21.95
C LEU A 14 4.83 -6.09 20.54
N ALA A 15 5.66 -6.37 19.53
CA ALA A 15 5.32 -6.17 18.11
C ALA A 15 3.90 -6.69 17.81
N THR A 16 3.00 -5.78 17.42
CA THR A 16 1.63 -6.14 17.03
C THR A 16 1.66 -6.98 15.76
N LEU A 17 1.11 -8.18 15.82
CA LEU A 17 1.05 -9.11 14.71
C LEU A 17 -0.23 -8.91 13.90
N LEU A 18 -0.20 -9.29 12.63
CA LEU A 18 -1.38 -9.22 11.76
C LEU A 18 -2.57 -10.01 12.34
N ALA A 19 -2.30 -11.14 13.00
CA ALA A 19 -3.31 -12.00 13.62
C ALA A 19 -4.05 -11.32 14.79
N ASP A 20 -3.46 -10.31 15.44
CA ASP A 20 -4.08 -9.58 16.55
C ASP A 20 -5.32 -8.80 16.10
N PHE A 21 -5.47 -8.60 14.79
CA PHE A 21 -6.59 -7.89 14.17
C PHE A 21 -7.74 -8.80 13.70
N ALA A 22 -7.62 -10.13 13.88
CA ALA A 22 -8.61 -11.09 13.39
C ALA A 22 -10.03 -10.84 13.93
N GLY A 23 -10.14 -10.39 15.19
CA GLY A 23 -11.42 -10.12 15.85
C GLY A 23 -12.01 -8.73 15.60
N ARG A 24 -11.41 -7.90 14.73
CA ARG A 24 -11.85 -6.52 14.49
C ARG A 24 -12.62 -6.40 13.18
N PRO A 25 -13.50 -5.40 13.02
CA PRO A 25 -14.11 -5.10 11.73
C PRO A 25 -13.08 -4.65 10.70
N TRP A 26 -13.17 -5.17 9.48
CA TRP A 26 -12.30 -4.79 8.37
C TRP A 26 -13.01 -3.91 7.36
N VAL A 27 -12.26 -2.95 6.85
CA VAL A 27 -12.55 -2.25 5.60
C VAL A 27 -11.57 -2.76 4.54
N LEU A 28 -12.08 -3.18 3.39
CA LEU A 28 -11.28 -3.60 2.26
C LEU A 28 -11.83 -3.03 0.94
N GLU A 29 -11.01 -3.11 -0.10
CA GLU A 29 -11.42 -2.84 -1.47
C GLU A 29 -12.51 -3.82 -1.94
N PRO A 30 -13.26 -3.47 -3.01
CA PRO A 30 -14.33 -4.32 -3.54
C PRO A 30 -13.88 -5.74 -3.90
N ALA A 31 -14.77 -6.70 -3.70
CA ALA A 31 -14.57 -8.08 -4.13
C ALA A 31 -14.18 -8.16 -5.62
N GLY A 32 -13.23 -9.04 -5.94
CA GLY A 32 -12.69 -9.21 -7.30
C GLY A 32 -11.57 -8.24 -7.69
N THR A 33 -11.21 -7.29 -6.82
CA THR A 33 -9.99 -6.48 -7.01
C THR A 33 -8.75 -7.25 -6.57
N ALA A 34 -7.63 -7.05 -7.26
CA ALA A 34 -6.36 -7.68 -6.90
C ALA A 34 -5.90 -7.31 -5.47
N SER A 35 -6.17 -6.09 -5.03
CA SER A 35 -5.90 -5.64 -3.66
C SER A 35 -6.73 -6.40 -2.62
N ARG A 36 -8.02 -6.65 -2.90
CA ARG A 36 -8.88 -7.46 -2.04
C ARG A 36 -8.39 -8.91 -1.99
N GLU A 37 -8.13 -9.52 -3.13
CA GLU A 37 -7.65 -10.92 -3.18
C GLU A 37 -6.35 -11.10 -2.41
N TRP A 38 -5.40 -10.18 -2.60
CA TRP A 38 -4.14 -10.16 -1.87
C TRP A 38 -4.34 -10.00 -0.36
N ALA A 39 -5.20 -9.07 0.07
CA ALA A 39 -5.51 -8.85 1.48
C ALA A 39 -6.08 -10.11 2.16
N MET A 40 -7.01 -10.78 1.50
CA MET A 40 -7.62 -12.02 2.00
C MET A 40 -6.57 -13.13 2.10
N GLN A 41 -5.69 -13.26 1.09
CA GLN A 41 -4.61 -14.26 1.11
C GLN A 41 -3.58 -13.98 2.22
N LEU A 42 -3.25 -12.71 2.46
CA LEU A 42 -2.35 -12.31 3.54
C LEU A 42 -2.95 -12.65 4.92
N CYS A 43 -4.23 -12.37 5.14
CA CYS A 43 -4.92 -12.73 6.38
C CYS A 43 -4.98 -14.24 6.58
N ARG A 44 -5.33 -15.00 5.52
CA ARG A 44 -5.33 -16.48 5.57
C ARG A 44 -3.95 -17.04 5.87
N GLY A 45 -2.90 -16.47 5.28
CA GLY A 45 -1.51 -16.83 5.57
C GLY A 45 -1.11 -16.56 7.03
N ALA A 46 -1.76 -15.58 7.68
CA ALA A 46 -1.63 -15.31 9.11
C ALA A 46 -2.63 -16.10 9.99
N GLY A 47 -3.41 -17.01 9.42
CA GLY A 47 -4.26 -17.96 10.14
C GLY A 47 -5.69 -17.48 10.43
N PHE A 48 -6.19 -16.43 9.77
CA PHE A 48 -7.57 -15.97 9.95
C PHE A 48 -8.22 -15.48 8.64
N GLU A 49 -9.54 -15.40 8.63
CA GLU A 49 -10.31 -14.74 7.56
C GLU A 49 -10.89 -13.43 8.14
N PRO A 50 -10.70 -12.27 7.50
CA PRO A 50 -11.13 -10.99 8.06
C PRO A 50 -12.66 -10.84 8.04
N ASP A 51 -13.25 -10.28 9.11
CA ASP A 51 -14.65 -9.87 9.15
C ASP A 51 -14.84 -8.55 8.41
N VAL A 52 -15.10 -8.62 7.11
CA VAL A 52 -15.21 -7.43 6.24
C VAL A 52 -16.60 -6.82 6.36
N ARG A 53 -16.70 -5.74 7.14
CA ARG A 53 -17.95 -5.00 7.37
C ARG A 53 -18.11 -3.78 6.48
N PHE A 54 -17.01 -3.30 5.90
CA PHE A 54 -17.01 -2.15 5.02
C PHE A 54 -16.27 -2.45 3.73
N GLU A 55 -16.83 -1.99 2.63
CA GLU A 55 -16.27 -2.15 1.30
C GLU A 55 -16.29 -0.81 0.57
N THR A 56 -15.13 -0.38 0.04
CA THR A 56 -15.01 0.90 -0.68
C THR A 56 -13.78 0.90 -1.58
N ALA A 57 -13.89 1.53 -2.76
CA ALA A 57 -12.76 1.82 -3.64
C ALA A 57 -12.13 3.21 -3.40
N ASP A 58 -12.77 4.04 -2.56
CA ASP A 58 -12.23 5.33 -2.14
C ASP A 58 -11.30 5.13 -0.94
N LEU A 59 -10.00 5.25 -1.17
CA LEU A 59 -8.96 5.13 -0.15
C LEU A 59 -9.05 6.22 0.95
N MET A 60 -9.59 7.40 0.64
CA MET A 60 -9.80 8.43 1.66
C MET A 60 -10.99 8.07 2.55
N ALA A 61 -12.05 7.48 2.01
CA ALA A 61 -13.14 6.92 2.82
C ALA A 61 -12.65 5.74 3.68
N HIS A 62 -11.80 4.87 3.11
CA HIS A 62 -11.14 3.77 3.81
C HIS A 62 -10.34 4.28 5.02
N ILE A 63 -9.48 5.29 4.82
CA ILE A 63 -8.69 5.92 5.90
C ILE A 63 -9.60 6.54 6.95
N ARG A 64 -10.68 7.22 6.54
CA ARG A 64 -11.63 7.85 7.48
C ARG A 64 -12.32 6.82 8.38
N LEU A 65 -12.70 5.66 7.85
CA LEU A 65 -13.27 4.54 8.63
C LEU A 65 -12.29 3.97 9.65
N ILE A 66 -11.02 3.84 9.25
CA ILE A 66 -9.96 3.37 10.14
C ILE A 66 -9.71 4.41 11.24
N ARG A 67 -9.55 5.67 10.86
CA ARG A 67 -9.25 6.77 11.79
C ARG A 67 -10.35 7.00 12.82
N SER A 68 -11.61 6.76 12.45
CA SER A 68 -12.73 6.85 13.39
C SER A 68 -12.83 5.66 14.36
N GLY A 69 -11.94 4.67 14.26
CA GLY A 69 -11.94 3.48 15.13
C GLY A 69 -12.95 2.42 14.75
N ASN A 70 -13.68 2.59 13.65
CA ASN A 70 -14.74 1.66 13.25
C ASN A 70 -14.19 0.42 12.54
N ALA A 71 -12.98 0.49 11.98
CA ALA A 71 -12.39 -0.61 11.23
C ALA A 71 -10.86 -0.62 11.29
N VAL A 72 -10.28 -1.70 10.77
CA VAL A 72 -8.87 -1.84 10.39
C VAL A 72 -8.77 -2.15 8.90
N GLY A 73 -7.58 -1.96 8.33
CA GLY A 73 -7.39 -2.25 6.92
C GLY A 73 -5.94 -2.21 6.45
N LEU A 74 -5.76 -2.58 5.19
CA LEU A 74 -4.47 -2.51 4.50
C LEU A 74 -4.47 -1.27 3.61
N LEU A 75 -3.49 -0.40 3.81
CA LEU A 75 -3.32 0.83 3.05
C LEU A 75 -1.97 0.78 2.33
N PRO A 76 -1.90 1.10 1.02
CA PRO A 76 -0.62 1.29 0.35
C PRO A 76 0.01 2.59 0.84
N ASP A 77 1.32 2.58 1.07
CA ASP A 77 2.06 3.75 1.61
C ASP A 77 1.89 5.02 0.74
N LEU A 78 1.68 4.83 -0.57
CA LEU A 78 1.43 5.90 -1.53
C LEU A 78 0.26 6.83 -1.18
N VAL A 79 -0.71 6.39 -0.37
CA VAL A 79 -1.83 7.28 0.06
C VAL A 79 -1.36 8.47 0.89
N TRP A 80 -0.16 8.41 1.46
CA TRP A 80 0.41 9.49 2.26
C TRP A 80 1.27 10.44 1.43
N ALA A 81 1.80 10.00 0.29
CA ALA A 81 2.65 10.82 -0.59
C ALA A 81 3.79 11.56 0.15
N GLY A 82 4.37 10.94 1.19
CA GLY A 82 5.43 11.52 2.03
C GLY A 82 4.93 12.32 3.25
N GLU A 83 3.62 12.49 3.42
CA GLU A 83 3.02 13.06 4.64
C GLU A 83 3.01 12.05 5.79
N GLU A 84 2.89 12.56 7.02
CA GLU A 84 2.80 11.71 8.21
C GLU A 84 1.44 10.98 8.27
N PRO A 85 1.42 9.65 8.49
CA PRO A 85 0.17 8.90 8.53
C PRO A 85 -0.79 9.39 9.61
N SER A 86 -2.06 9.61 9.24
CA SER A 86 -3.11 10.00 10.19
C SER A 86 -3.72 8.84 11.00
N VAL A 87 -3.11 7.67 10.91
CA VAL A 87 -3.51 6.39 11.52
C VAL A 87 -2.25 5.69 12.04
N ARG A 88 -2.39 4.82 13.04
CA ARG A 88 -1.27 3.99 13.49
C ARG A 88 -1.01 2.90 12.46
N LEU A 89 0.25 2.78 12.05
CA LEU A 89 0.71 1.73 11.15
C LEU A 89 1.41 0.62 11.95
N ALA A 90 1.09 -0.62 11.62
CA ALA A 90 1.80 -1.81 12.07
C ALA A 90 2.43 -2.54 10.86
N PRO A 91 3.65 -3.08 11.01
CA PRO A 91 4.35 -3.76 9.93
C PRO A 91 3.57 -4.99 9.47
N LEU A 92 3.76 -5.36 8.20
CA LEU A 92 3.20 -6.60 7.65
C LEU A 92 4.28 -7.69 7.61
N PRO A 93 3.93 -8.98 7.80
CA PRO A 93 4.87 -10.08 7.66
C PRO A 93 5.55 -10.06 6.29
N GLY A 94 6.88 -10.14 6.29
CA GLY A 94 7.69 -10.19 5.06
C GLY A 94 7.85 -8.84 4.33
N ASP A 95 7.44 -7.73 4.94
CA ASP A 95 7.56 -6.36 4.38
C ASP A 95 7.17 -6.27 2.88
N PRO A 96 5.90 -6.59 2.54
CA PRO A 96 5.48 -6.69 1.15
C PRO A 96 5.54 -5.33 0.46
N GLN A 97 6.19 -5.32 -0.71
CA GLN A 97 6.32 -4.15 -1.56
C GLN A 97 5.47 -4.30 -2.82
N ARG A 98 4.97 -3.17 -3.34
CA ARG A 98 4.24 -3.11 -4.61
C ARG A 98 5.04 -2.30 -5.62
N GLU A 99 5.16 -2.81 -6.84
CA GLU A 99 5.70 -2.06 -7.96
C GLU A 99 4.61 -1.23 -8.65
N VAL A 100 4.91 0.05 -8.91
CA VAL A 100 4.10 0.95 -9.73
C VAL A 100 4.93 1.37 -10.93
N PHE A 101 4.44 1.08 -12.13
CA PHE A 101 5.15 1.37 -13.37
C PHE A 101 4.25 2.12 -14.36
N SER A 102 4.89 2.85 -15.28
CA SER A 102 4.20 3.47 -16.42
C SER A 102 4.42 2.65 -17.69
N SER A 103 3.36 2.42 -18.47
CA SER A 103 3.45 1.70 -19.74
C SER A 103 2.96 2.58 -20.89
N ALA A 104 3.62 2.46 -22.04
CA ALA A 104 3.23 3.14 -23.26
C ALA A 104 3.51 2.22 -24.46
N ARG A 105 2.69 2.33 -25.51
CA ARG A 105 2.94 1.61 -26.77
C ARG A 105 4.27 2.07 -27.37
N LEU A 106 5.06 1.14 -27.90
CA LEU A 106 6.41 1.41 -28.40
C LEU A 106 6.51 2.62 -29.36
N PRO A 107 5.63 2.78 -30.38
CA PRO A 107 5.70 3.95 -31.27
C PRO A 107 5.39 5.29 -30.59
N SER A 108 4.72 5.27 -29.43
CA SER A 108 4.37 6.47 -28.67
C SER A 108 5.38 6.78 -27.56
N ALA A 109 6.25 5.84 -27.21
CA ALA A 109 7.16 5.97 -26.08
C ALA A 109 8.15 7.15 -26.23
N SER A 110 8.52 7.50 -27.46
CA SER A 110 9.42 8.63 -27.78
C SER A 110 8.69 9.96 -28.00
N ARG A 111 7.35 10.00 -27.96
CA ARG A 111 6.60 11.26 -28.15
C ARG A 111 6.98 12.24 -27.03
N PRO A 112 7.27 13.52 -27.34
CA PRO A 112 7.71 14.50 -26.34
C PRO A 112 6.78 14.60 -25.11
N ALA A 113 5.46 14.53 -25.32
CA ALA A 113 4.49 14.55 -24.22
C ALA A 113 4.61 13.32 -23.29
N VAL A 114 4.88 12.13 -23.83
CA VAL A 114 5.03 10.90 -23.03
C VAL A 114 6.31 10.96 -22.20
N VAL A 115 7.41 11.43 -22.80
CA VAL A 115 8.68 11.66 -22.10
C VAL A 115 8.49 12.67 -20.97
N ALA A 116 7.86 13.82 -21.25
CA ALA A 116 7.64 14.86 -20.26
C ALA A 116 6.82 14.38 -19.05
N VAL A 117 5.77 13.59 -19.28
CA VAL A 117 4.97 13.00 -18.19
C VAL A 117 5.77 11.99 -17.38
N ARG A 118 6.54 11.11 -18.03
CA ARG A 118 7.39 10.13 -17.33
C ARG A 118 8.45 10.81 -16.47
N ASP A 119 9.09 11.85 -16.99
CA ASP A 119 10.07 12.64 -16.25
C ASP A 119 9.42 13.34 -15.04
N ALA A 120 8.20 13.86 -15.19
CA ALA A 120 7.45 14.46 -14.09
C ALA A 120 7.09 13.42 -13.02
N LEU A 121 6.63 12.23 -13.41
CA LEU A 121 6.33 11.13 -12.49
C LEU A 121 7.59 10.66 -11.74
N ALA A 122 8.73 10.53 -12.43
CA ALA A 122 9.99 10.13 -11.81
C ALA A 122 10.46 11.15 -10.76
N ARG A 123 10.36 12.46 -11.05
CA ARG A 123 10.66 13.52 -10.08
C ARG A 123 9.72 13.49 -8.88
N ALA A 124 8.42 13.32 -9.11
CA ALA A 124 7.43 13.24 -8.03
C ALA A 124 7.67 12.04 -7.12
N ALA A 125 7.97 10.87 -7.68
CA ALA A 125 8.30 9.67 -6.92
C ALA A 125 9.56 9.85 -6.07
N ALA A 126 10.63 10.41 -6.64
CA ALA A 126 11.87 10.69 -5.91
C ALA A 126 11.69 11.68 -4.75
N ALA A 127 10.77 12.65 -4.89
CA ALA A 127 10.47 13.60 -3.83
C ALA A 127 9.58 13.01 -2.72
N SER A 128 8.66 12.10 -3.07
CA SER A 128 7.68 11.52 -2.12
C SER A 128 8.25 10.34 -1.33
N PHE A 129 9.25 9.65 -1.90
CA PHE A 129 9.91 8.50 -1.29
C PHE A 129 11.42 8.73 -1.31
N PRO A 130 11.96 9.56 -0.40
CA PRO A 130 13.40 9.76 -0.32
C PRO A 130 14.11 8.41 -0.13
N ALA A 131 15.18 8.19 -0.89
CA ALA A 131 15.87 6.90 -0.97
C ALA A 131 16.28 6.41 0.43
N GLY A 132 15.51 5.43 0.92
CA GLY A 132 15.67 4.82 2.25
C GLY A 132 15.03 3.44 2.39
N LEU A 133 14.10 3.05 1.51
CA LEU A 133 13.59 1.68 1.40
C LEU A 133 13.41 1.31 -0.08
N GLY A 134 14.23 0.39 -0.62
CA GLY A 134 13.86 -0.34 -1.85
C GLY A 134 14.72 -0.23 -3.11
N ALA A 135 15.92 0.38 -3.09
CA ALA A 135 16.76 0.43 -4.30
C ALA A 135 17.77 -0.73 -4.41
N THR A 136 17.29 -1.95 -4.71
CA THR A 136 18.10 -2.96 -5.41
C THR A 136 17.23 -3.74 -6.37
N GLY A 137 17.10 -3.21 -7.59
CA GLY A 137 16.43 -3.87 -8.71
C GLY A 137 16.99 -3.32 -10.01
N THR A 138 18.25 -3.65 -10.31
CA THR A 138 18.83 -3.39 -11.63
C THR A 138 18.04 -4.21 -12.65
N LEU A 139 17.22 -3.54 -13.46
CA LEU A 139 16.69 -4.13 -14.69
C LEU A 139 17.85 -4.26 -15.67
N ASP A 140 18.45 -5.45 -15.73
CA ASP A 140 19.39 -5.81 -16.77
C ASP A 140 18.68 -5.75 -18.13
N GLY A 141 19.25 -4.94 -19.02
CA GLY A 141 18.74 -4.68 -20.35
C GLY A 141 18.85 -5.93 -21.21
N GLY A 142 17.73 -6.64 -21.36
CA GLY A 142 17.58 -7.72 -22.33
C GLY A 142 17.87 -7.23 -23.76
N ARG A 143 19.05 -7.59 -24.26
CA ARG A 143 19.46 -7.43 -25.66
C ARG A 143 18.51 -8.19 -26.60
N PRO A 144 18.15 -7.66 -27.78
CA PRO A 144 17.32 -8.39 -28.74
C PRO A 144 18.12 -9.57 -29.32
N ARG A 145 17.50 -10.76 -29.35
CA ARG A 145 17.98 -11.86 -30.19
C ARG A 145 17.49 -11.63 -31.61
N GLY A 146 18.42 -11.62 -32.55
CA GLY A 146 18.15 -11.77 -33.98
C GLY A 146 17.82 -13.21 -34.35
#